data_AF-A0A7W5BKK0-F1
#
_entry.id   AF-A0A7W5BKK0-F1
#
_cell.length_a   1.000
_cell.length_b   1.000
_cell.length_c   1.000
_cell.angle_alpha   90.00
_cell.angle_beta   90.00
_cell.angle_gamma   90.00
#
_symmetry.space_group_name_H-M   'P 1'
#
loop_
_entity.id
_entity.type
_entity.pdbx_description
1 polymer ?
#
loop_
_entity_poly.entity_id
_entity_poly.type
_entity_poly.pdbx_seq_one_letter_code
_entity_poly.pdbx_strand_id
1 'polypeptide(L)'
;MPEKSYFLLAMLAAEANLELDRETVRRQLWQSELPEKRAGSLRQLLARIEQSIPADLPPLLAATRTHIGLADGWEVDVHILKQKGPLAPGDSEILNGELLEGAKSPTQGAEDWLTYERQRVDELRSTHLSRLVEAADERSDEEQVALARRLLELDSASETAYRALMRLYVGMNDPAAARQAYLKCKSQLKDDFDTEPEESTTALARELGLIPPAQAAAPERATAPGMFVDPVGQPRIIILPPESIFTDPLMERVGRALLEDVTIGLSQQRGFKVIAAHTSLEILSRAVDPTRALPGPLDLSFDYAVYVSIQGRDEDVYATCRLTRTTTSEVIWAIELPLVMQKISESFAHLTRRIVSSLADTIERHELAMPIGEAPASAYRLYLEGKRLIAQTDLQHLRQARKWFKSSLNRYEHFSAAHAGVSRALGMEWLIRGMQDTELLDEANSAARLAQQSDPNSGRAYRELGFVALYRRRFDESLEHFQQAQDLNPNDADILADFADALSHDGDFDRALELSRAAFKLNPLPPDYYYWNLGGIHFMREEYGKAIEALEPVKTKQATARLLAASHAMAGDTGKAGNYARVVLENFPDFRSEDIRHFVPDRDPAYTEPLIKGLQLAGLP
;
A
#
# COMPACT_ATOMS: atom_id res chain seq x y z
N MET A 1 -17.72 24.74 41.02
CA MET A 1 -18.94 24.88 40.20
C MET A 1 -19.38 23.50 39.70
N PRO A 2 -20.63 23.29 39.24
CA PRO A 2 -21.02 22.05 38.54
C PRO A 2 -20.13 21.75 37.32
N GLU A 3 -19.90 20.48 36.97
CA GLU A 3 -19.07 20.10 35.80
C GLU A 3 -19.53 20.77 34.49
N LYS A 4 -20.85 20.84 34.27
CA LYS A 4 -21.45 21.51 33.10
C LYS A 4 -21.17 23.00 33.03
N SER A 5 -20.80 23.65 34.14
CA SER A 5 -20.39 25.06 34.13
C SER A 5 -19.06 25.23 33.41
N TYR A 6 -18.11 24.31 33.59
CA TYR A 6 -16.81 24.37 32.91
C TYR A 6 -16.97 24.18 31.40
N PHE A 7 -17.85 23.29 30.97
CA PHE A 7 -18.18 23.14 29.54
C PHE A 7 -18.81 24.40 28.95
N LEU A 8 -19.80 25.01 29.64
CA LEU A 8 -20.37 26.27 29.17
C LEU A 8 -19.30 27.35 29.02
N LEU A 9 -18.45 27.53 30.03
CA LEU A 9 -17.39 28.54 30.00
C LEU A 9 -16.36 28.25 28.90
N ALA A 10 -15.96 27.00 28.71
CA ALA A 10 -15.05 26.61 27.64
C ALA A 10 -15.66 26.82 26.24
N MET A 11 -16.94 26.51 26.07
CA MET A 11 -17.67 26.78 24.82
C MET A 11 -17.73 28.28 24.51
N LEU A 12 -17.97 29.13 25.51
CA LEU A 12 -17.94 30.58 25.33
C LEU A 12 -16.52 31.08 25.01
N ALA A 13 -15.50 30.59 25.74
CA ALA A 13 -14.10 30.93 25.51
C ALA A 13 -13.60 30.54 24.11
N ALA A 14 -14.17 29.48 23.52
CA ALA A 14 -13.86 29.04 22.17
C ALA A 14 -14.42 29.99 21.08
N GLU A 15 -15.46 30.76 21.35
CA GLU A 15 -16.07 31.65 20.37
C GLU A 15 -15.29 32.95 20.18
N ALA A 16 -15.34 33.51 18.96
CA ALA A 16 -14.64 34.76 18.65
C ALA A 16 -15.23 35.96 19.40
N ASN A 17 -16.54 35.99 19.56
CA ASN A 17 -17.27 37.06 20.26
C ASN A 17 -17.59 36.70 21.72
N LEU A 18 -17.04 35.59 22.23
CA LEU A 18 -17.32 35.07 23.57
C LEU A 18 -18.82 34.86 23.86
N GLU A 19 -19.64 34.65 22.82
CA GLU A 19 -21.10 34.58 22.89
C GLU A 19 -21.64 33.39 22.07
N LEU A 20 -22.62 32.69 22.63
CA LEU A 20 -23.30 31.54 22.03
C LEU A 20 -24.81 31.65 22.13
N ASP A 21 -25.50 31.05 21.16
CA ASP A 21 -26.94 30.93 21.22
C ASP A 21 -27.38 29.92 22.30
N ARG A 22 -28.49 30.24 22.97
CA ARG A 22 -28.99 29.43 24.09
C ARG A 22 -29.42 28.04 23.68
N GLU A 23 -29.80 27.82 22.42
CA GLU A 23 -30.27 26.52 21.96
C GLU A 23 -29.11 25.56 21.70
N THR A 24 -28.01 26.05 21.15
CA THR A 24 -26.74 25.31 21.01
C THR A 24 -26.24 24.85 22.38
N VAL A 25 -26.18 25.76 23.37
CA VAL A 25 -25.80 25.39 24.75
C VAL A 25 -26.71 24.31 25.32
N ARG A 26 -28.03 24.42 25.11
CA ARG A 26 -29.00 23.42 25.60
C ARG A 26 -28.80 22.05 24.97
N ARG A 27 -28.62 22.01 23.65
CA ARG A 27 -28.42 20.78 22.88
C ARG A 27 -27.12 20.10 23.28
N GLN A 28 -26.07 20.89 23.53
CA GLN A 28 -24.76 20.37 23.90
C GLN A 28 -24.71 19.80 25.31
N LEU A 29 -25.37 20.43 26.29
CA LEU A 29 -25.18 20.08 27.71
C LEU A 29 -26.25 19.13 28.29
N TRP A 30 -27.35 18.87 27.58
CA TRP A 30 -28.44 18.00 28.07
C TRP A 30 -29.03 17.09 26.99
N GLN A 31 -29.18 15.80 27.30
CA GLN A 31 -29.75 14.76 26.41
C GLN A 31 -31.30 14.75 26.34
N SER A 32 -32.00 15.60 27.10
CA SER A 32 -33.47 15.55 27.18
C SER A 32 -34.14 15.98 25.86
N GLU A 33 -34.98 15.10 25.30
CA GLU A 33 -35.79 15.38 24.09
C GLU A 33 -36.80 16.53 24.29
N LEU A 34 -37.18 16.83 25.53
CA LEU A 34 -38.13 17.91 25.86
C LEU A 34 -37.41 19.28 25.97
N PRO A 35 -37.73 20.27 25.10
CA PRO A 35 -37.06 21.58 25.09
C PRO A 35 -37.26 22.39 26.38
N GLU A 36 -38.44 22.31 27.00
CA GLU A 36 -38.76 23.04 28.23
C GLU A 36 -37.89 22.62 29.42
N LYS A 37 -37.59 21.31 29.52
CA LYS A 37 -36.69 20.79 30.56
C LYS A 37 -35.28 21.31 30.38
N ARG A 38 -34.76 21.32 29.14
CA ARG A 38 -33.43 21.88 28.82
C ARG A 38 -33.35 23.38 29.17
N ALA A 39 -34.40 24.15 28.85
CA ALA A 39 -34.47 25.57 29.19
C ALA A 39 -34.47 25.84 30.71
N GLY A 40 -35.21 25.04 31.48
CA GLY A 40 -35.21 25.10 32.95
C GLY A 40 -33.85 24.77 33.55
N SER A 41 -33.19 23.70 33.08
CA SER A 41 -31.86 23.31 33.54
C SER A 41 -30.78 24.34 33.22
N LEU A 42 -30.84 24.98 32.05
CA LEU A 42 -29.93 26.07 31.70
C LEU A 42 -30.09 27.27 32.64
N ARG A 43 -31.33 27.66 32.98
CA ARG A 43 -31.57 28.76 33.92
C ARG A 43 -30.98 28.46 35.30
N GLN A 44 -31.13 27.23 35.80
CA GLN A 44 -30.54 26.80 37.07
C GLN A 44 -29.01 26.77 37.02
N LEU A 45 -28.42 26.35 35.89
CA LEU A 45 -26.97 26.35 35.71
C LEU A 45 -26.40 27.78 35.78
N LEU A 46 -27.01 28.73 35.06
CA LEU A 46 -26.57 30.14 35.06
C LEU A 46 -26.66 30.75 36.47
N ALA A 47 -27.77 30.57 37.17
CA ALA A 47 -27.92 31.08 38.53
C ALA A 47 -26.87 30.50 39.50
N ARG A 48 -26.50 29.22 39.34
CA ARG A 48 -25.45 28.59 40.14
C ARG A 48 -24.06 29.13 39.83
N ILE A 49 -23.78 29.46 38.56
CA ILE A 49 -22.52 30.10 38.16
C ILE A 49 -22.44 31.47 38.83
N GLU A 50 -23.48 32.31 38.68
CA GLU A 50 -23.53 33.64 39.29
C GLU A 50 -23.34 33.60 40.81
N GLN A 51 -24.00 32.67 41.51
CA GLN A 51 -23.87 32.51 42.97
C GLN A 51 -22.48 32.06 43.44
N SER A 52 -21.69 31.46 42.55
CA SER A 52 -20.36 30.95 42.90
C SER A 52 -19.23 31.94 42.68
N ILE A 53 -19.54 33.13 42.14
CA ILE A 53 -18.57 34.21 41.93
C ILE A 53 -18.51 35.06 43.21
N PRO A 54 -17.31 35.31 43.78
CA PRO A 54 -17.12 36.25 44.88
C PRO A 54 -17.70 37.64 44.58
N ALA A 55 -18.25 38.30 45.60
CA ALA A 55 -18.97 39.58 45.43
C ALA A 55 -18.08 40.77 45.03
N ASP A 56 -16.76 40.61 45.15
CA ASP A 56 -15.72 41.58 44.78
C ASP A 56 -15.25 41.45 43.32
N LEU A 57 -15.69 40.43 42.59
CA LEU A 57 -15.37 40.22 41.18
C LEU A 57 -16.50 40.70 40.26
N PRO A 58 -16.19 41.12 39.02
CA PRO A 58 -17.21 41.43 38.02
C PRO A 58 -18.08 40.20 37.73
N PRO A 59 -19.32 40.38 37.22
CA PRO A 59 -20.12 39.25 36.75
C PRO A 59 -19.31 38.45 35.70
N LEU A 60 -19.46 37.12 35.70
CA LEU A 60 -18.75 36.25 34.74
C LEU A 60 -19.50 36.12 33.41
N LEU A 61 -20.83 36.18 33.46
CA LEU A 61 -21.70 35.94 32.31
C LEU A 61 -22.58 37.14 32.01
N ALA A 62 -22.75 37.46 30.74
CA ALA A 62 -23.78 38.34 30.21
C ALA A 62 -24.82 37.48 29.48
N ALA A 63 -26.10 37.56 29.86
CA ALA A 63 -27.13 36.71 29.28
C ALA A 63 -28.33 37.52 28.77
N THR A 64 -28.69 37.30 27.50
CA THR A 64 -29.90 37.87 26.87
C THR A 64 -30.98 36.81 26.71
N ARG A 65 -32.13 37.16 26.10
CA ARG A 65 -33.18 36.17 25.81
C ARG A 65 -32.73 35.10 24.82
N THR A 66 -31.79 35.43 23.93
CA THR A 66 -31.38 34.55 22.81
C THR A 66 -29.96 34.00 22.96
N HIS A 67 -29.08 34.70 23.67
CA HIS A 67 -27.66 34.37 23.77
C HIS A 67 -27.14 34.39 25.21
N ILE A 68 -25.98 33.76 25.42
CA ILE A 68 -25.16 33.81 26.63
C ILE A 68 -23.75 34.14 26.19
N GLY A 69 -23.10 35.09 26.86
CA GLY A 69 -21.72 35.44 26.64
C GLY A 69 -20.92 35.57 27.93
N LEU A 70 -19.60 35.67 27.81
CA LEU A 70 -18.73 36.11 28.90
C LEU A 70 -18.93 37.62 29.09
N ALA A 71 -18.99 38.10 30.33
CA ALA A 71 -19.05 39.52 30.61
C ALA A 71 -17.67 40.20 30.44
N ASP A 72 -17.66 41.52 30.27
CA ASP A 72 -16.42 42.29 30.10
C ASP A 72 -15.54 42.23 31.37
N GLY A 73 -14.22 42.32 31.19
CA GLY A 73 -13.25 42.38 32.28
C GLY A 73 -12.59 41.04 32.64
N TRP A 74 -12.81 40.00 31.84
CA TRP A 74 -12.13 38.70 31.96
C TRP A 74 -11.17 38.48 30.78
N GLU A 75 -9.97 38.01 31.08
CA GLU A 75 -9.03 37.52 30.07
C GLU A 75 -9.20 36.01 29.89
N VAL A 76 -9.00 35.55 28.66
CA VAL A 76 -9.23 34.15 28.28
C VAL A 76 -7.99 33.62 27.56
N ASP A 77 -7.36 32.62 28.16
CA ASP A 77 -6.10 32.01 27.67
C ASP A 77 -6.16 31.57 26.20
N VAL A 78 -7.25 30.92 25.80
CA VAL A 78 -7.47 30.48 24.40
C VAL A 78 -7.53 31.67 23.45
N HIS A 79 -8.00 32.83 23.91
CA HIS A 79 -8.05 34.05 23.10
C HIS A 79 -6.67 34.71 23.01
N ILE A 80 -5.84 34.62 24.06
CA ILE A 80 -4.41 35.00 24.01
C ILE A 80 -3.70 34.15 22.95
N LEU A 81 -3.93 32.83 22.91
CA LEU A 81 -3.40 31.94 21.89
C LEU A 81 -3.86 32.27 20.46
N LYS A 82 -5.01 32.92 20.28
CA LYS A 82 -5.49 33.37 18.96
C LYS A 82 -4.78 34.64 18.45
N GLN A 83 -4.10 35.37 19.34
CA GLN A 83 -3.37 36.58 18.94
C GLN A 83 -2.11 36.23 18.13
N LYS A 84 -1.76 37.08 17.17
CA LYS A 84 -0.62 36.83 16.26
C LYS A 84 0.74 37.22 16.83
N GLY A 85 0.80 37.78 18.05
CA GLY A 85 2.05 38.23 18.70
C GLY A 85 2.73 37.13 19.52
N PRO A 86 4.01 37.32 19.92
CA PRO A 86 4.68 36.42 20.85
C PRO A 86 4.00 36.48 22.23
N LEU A 87 3.85 35.32 22.88
CA LEU A 87 3.43 35.24 24.28
C LEU A 87 4.44 35.95 25.19
N ALA A 88 3.95 36.64 26.21
CA ALA A 88 4.84 37.22 27.21
C ALA A 88 5.52 36.08 28.00
N PRO A 89 6.75 36.28 28.53
CA PRO A 89 7.46 35.24 29.28
C PRO A 89 6.67 34.63 30.45
N GLY A 90 5.77 35.41 31.07
CA GLY A 90 4.89 34.95 32.16
C GLY A 90 3.71 34.08 31.74
N ASP A 91 3.36 34.03 30.44
CA ASP A 91 2.18 33.31 29.93
C ASP A 91 2.50 31.89 29.48
N SER A 92 3.70 31.40 29.80
CA SER A 92 4.23 30.10 29.36
C SER A 92 3.39 28.91 29.85
N GLU A 93 2.61 29.07 30.93
CA GLU A 93 1.68 28.05 31.42
C GLU A 93 0.58 27.71 30.41
N ILE A 94 0.15 28.67 29.58
CA ILE A 94 -0.93 28.50 28.60
C ILE A 94 -0.57 27.49 27.50
N LEU A 95 0.73 27.22 27.31
CA LEU A 95 1.27 26.24 26.36
C LEU A 95 1.19 24.79 26.87
N ASN A 96 0.76 24.59 28.12
CA ASN A 96 0.72 23.28 28.79
C ASN A 96 -0.70 22.80 29.08
N GLY A 97 -0.83 21.49 29.37
CA GLY A 97 -2.09 20.84 29.75
C GLY A 97 -3.08 20.60 28.60
N GLU A 98 -4.18 19.93 28.90
CA GLU A 98 -5.27 19.67 27.94
C GLU A 98 -6.50 20.55 28.25
N LEU A 99 -7.23 21.00 27.23
CA LEU A 99 -8.47 21.75 27.44
C LEU A 99 -9.47 20.90 28.23
N LEU A 100 -9.91 21.40 29.39
CA LEU A 100 -10.80 20.68 30.32
C LEU A 100 -10.26 19.29 30.72
N GLU A 101 -8.96 19.19 30.99
CA GLU A 101 -8.33 17.95 31.47
C GLU A 101 -9.08 17.37 32.68
N GLY A 102 -9.42 16.07 32.63
CA GLY A 102 -10.15 15.36 33.69
C GLY A 102 -11.65 15.64 33.78
N ALA A 103 -12.22 16.52 32.96
CA ALA A 103 -13.66 16.78 32.95
C ALA A 103 -14.44 15.66 32.22
N LYS A 104 -15.58 15.25 32.79
CA LYS A 104 -16.48 14.26 32.16
C LYS A 104 -17.50 14.95 31.24
N SER A 105 -17.55 14.50 29.99
CA SER A 105 -18.49 15.02 28.99
C SER A 105 -19.95 14.75 29.40
N PRO A 106 -20.82 15.77 29.44
CA PRO A 106 -22.20 15.62 29.91
C PRO A 106 -23.13 14.96 28.89
N THR A 107 -22.76 14.96 27.61
CA THR A 107 -23.49 14.36 26.49
C THR A 107 -22.50 13.91 25.41
N GLN A 108 -22.95 13.07 24.47
CA GLN A 108 -22.14 12.72 23.29
C GLN A 108 -21.76 13.95 22.46
N GLY A 109 -22.71 14.87 22.23
CA GLY A 109 -22.40 16.11 21.50
C GLY A 109 -21.28 16.90 22.18
N ALA A 110 -21.32 17.04 23.51
CA ALA A 110 -20.26 17.72 24.25
C ALA A 110 -18.91 17.02 24.16
N GLU A 111 -18.89 15.70 24.05
CA GLU A 111 -17.68 14.91 23.81
C GLU A 111 -17.11 15.20 22.41
N ASP A 112 -17.94 15.12 21.38
CA ASP A 112 -17.52 15.38 20.00
C ASP A 112 -16.97 16.81 19.83
N TRP A 113 -17.62 17.80 20.47
CA TRP A 113 -17.13 19.18 20.49
C TRP A 113 -15.81 19.33 21.25
N LEU A 114 -15.65 18.65 22.39
CA LEU A 114 -14.44 18.74 23.18
C LEU A 114 -13.23 18.15 22.43
N THR A 115 -13.43 17.03 21.73
CA THR A 115 -12.39 16.43 20.87
C THR A 115 -11.94 17.41 19.79
N TYR A 116 -12.88 18.03 19.09
CA TYR A 116 -12.58 19.02 18.04
C TYR A 116 -11.86 20.26 18.61
N GLU A 117 -12.35 20.81 19.73
CA GLU A 117 -11.80 22.03 20.30
C GLU A 117 -10.41 21.80 20.91
N ARG A 118 -10.13 20.62 21.48
CA ARG A 118 -8.79 20.23 21.94
C ARG A 118 -7.78 20.25 20.80
N GLN A 119 -8.10 19.63 19.68
CA GLN A 119 -7.25 19.66 18.50
C GLN A 119 -6.98 21.11 18.05
N ARG A 120 -8.01 21.95 17.98
CA ARG A 120 -7.87 23.36 17.59
C ARG A 120 -6.97 24.15 18.54
N VAL A 121 -7.09 23.94 19.85
CA VAL A 121 -6.23 24.59 20.85
C VAL A 121 -4.79 24.11 20.74
N ASP A 122 -4.56 22.83 20.49
CA ASP A 122 -3.22 22.27 20.32
C ASP A 122 -2.53 22.78 19.05
N GLU A 123 -3.27 22.99 17.96
CA GLU A 123 -2.76 23.67 16.75
C GLU A 123 -2.31 25.12 17.05
N LEU A 124 -3.07 25.86 17.85
CA LEU A 124 -2.69 27.21 18.28
C LEU A 124 -1.44 27.19 19.15
N ARG A 125 -1.35 26.24 20.11
CA ARG A 125 -0.17 26.07 20.97
C ARG A 125 1.06 25.70 20.15
N SER A 126 0.94 24.75 19.22
CA SER A 126 2.03 24.34 18.31
C SER A 126 2.54 25.54 17.50
N THR A 127 1.63 26.36 16.97
CA THR A 127 1.98 27.59 16.23
C THR A 127 2.80 28.56 17.09
N HIS A 128 2.40 28.78 18.35
CA HIS A 128 3.14 29.66 19.26
C HIS A 128 4.47 29.07 19.70
N LEU A 129 4.50 27.79 20.05
CA LEU A 129 5.72 27.07 20.40
C LEU A 129 6.75 27.10 19.27
N SER A 130 6.32 26.89 18.02
CA SER A 130 7.21 26.98 16.85
C SER A 130 7.87 28.36 16.75
N ARG A 131 7.12 29.45 16.97
CA ARG A 131 7.68 30.81 16.96
C ARG A 131 8.64 31.06 18.11
N LEU A 132 8.30 30.61 19.31
CA LEU A 132 9.13 30.79 20.50
C LEU A 132 10.46 30.03 20.41
N VAL A 133 10.42 28.84 19.81
CA VAL A 133 11.59 27.99 19.56
C VAL A 133 12.48 28.53 18.44
N GLU A 134 11.90 29.22 17.45
CA GLU A 134 12.65 29.91 16.39
C GLU A 134 13.23 31.27 16.83
N ALA A 135 12.60 31.93 17.80
CA ALA A 135 13.08 33.17 18.36
C ALA A 135 14.33 32.95 19.20
N ALA A 136 15.47 33.45 18.73
CA ALA A 136 16.72 33.53 19.49
C ALA A 136 16.62 34.63 20.56
N ASP A 137 15.80 34.38 21.57
CA ASP A 137 15.46 35.31 22.65
C ASP A 137 16.38 35.15 23.88
N GLU A 138 16.35 36.08 24.84
CA GLU A 138 17.17 36.07 26.07
C GLU A 138 16.83 34.92 27.08
N ARG A 139 16.08 33.90 26.65
CA ARG A 139 15.69 32.74 27.47
C ARG A 139 16.88 31.82 27.72
N SER A 140 16.86 31.12 28.86
CA SER A 140 17.88 30.14 29.18
C SER A 140 17.83 28.92 28.24
N ASP A 141 18.96 28.27 28.01
CA ASP A 141 19.02 27.08 27.16
C ASP A 141 18.13 25.93 27.67
N GLU A 142 17.95 25.82 29.00
CA GLU A 142 17.06 24.82 29.63
C GLU A 142 15.59 25.08 29.28
N GLU A 143 15.17 26.34 29.31
CA GLU A 143 13.81 26.76 28.95
C GLU A 143 13.55 26.52 27.46
N GLN A 144 14.51 26.82 26.59
CA GLN A 144 14.41 26.57 25.15
C GLN A 144 14.33 25.08 24.81
N VAL A 145 15.06 24.22 25.53
CA VAL A 145 14.93 22.75 25.38
C VAL A 145 13.54 22.29 25.83
N ALA A 146 12.99 22.84 26.91
CA ALA A 146 11.66 22.49 27.39
C ALA A 146 10.57 22.87 26.36
N LEU A 147 10.67 24.06 25.77
CA LEU A 147 9.75 24.52 24.72
C LEU A 147 9.84 23.63 23.46
N ALA A 148 11.04 23.30 22.99
CA ALA A 148 11.22 22.44 21.82
C ALA A 148 10.69 21.00 22.08
N ARG A 149 10.87 20.46 23.28
CA ARG A 149 10.28 19.16 23.66
C ARG A 149 8.76 19.22 23.73
N ARG A 150 8.21 20.30 24.27
CA ARG A 150 6.75 20.50 24.31
C ARG A 150 6.15 20.60 22.90
N LEU A 151 6.86 21.24 21.97
CA LEU A 151 6.47 21.24 20.55
C LEU A 151 6.44 19.82 19.98
N LEU A 152 7.44 18.98 20.30
CA LEU A 152 7.49 17.58 19.86
C LEU A 152 6.41 16.68 20.49
N GLU A 153 5.84 17.06 21.64
CA GLU A 153 4.69 16.36 22.22
C GLU A 153 3.39 16.66 21.45
N LEU A 154 3.27 17.84 20.86
CA LEU A 154 2.11 18.25 20.06
C LEU A 154 2.26 17.89 18.57
N ASP A 155 3.47 18.01 18.05
CA ASP A 155 3.85 17.69 16.67
C ASP A 155 5.18 16.94 16.68
N SER A 156 5.09 15.60 16.70
CA SER A 156 6.23 14.70 16.76
C SER A 156 7.24 14.92 15.64
N ALA A 157 6.78 15.37 14.46
CA ALA A 157 7.60 15.53 13.28
C ALA A 157 8.09 16.97 13.06
N SER A 158 7.91 17.85 14.05
CA SER A 158 8.31 19.25 13.93
C SER A 158 9.81 19.42 13.68
N GLU A 159 10.19 19.66 12.42
CA GLU A 159 11.58 19.90 12.05
C GLU A 159 12.14 21.16 12.71
N THR A 160 11.30 22.17 12.94
CA THR A 160 11.67 23.37 13.68
C THR A 160 12.11 23.03 15.10
N ALA A 161 11.37 22.17 15.82
CA ALA A 161 11.75 21.72 17.15
C ALA A 161 13.09 20.97 17.14
N TYR A 162 13.27 20.04 16.19
CA TYR A 162 14.52 19.29 16.07
C TYR A 162 15.71 20.16 15.70
N ARG A 163 15.55 21.15 14.82
CA ARG A 163 16.60 22.13 14.48
C ARG A 163 17.03 22.94 15.71
N ALA A 164 16.09 23.35 16.55
CA ALA A 164 16.42 24.05 17.80
C ALA A 164 17.17 23.15 18.78
N LEU A 165 16.70 21.92 19.00
CA LEU A 165 17.39 20.95 19.86
C LEU A 165 18.82 20.66 19.38
N MET A 166 19.03 20.53 18.06
CA MET A 166 20.37 20.36 17.50
C MET A 166 21.31 21.51 17.86
N ARG A 167 20.87 22.77 17.72
CA ARG A 167 21.67 23.96 18.08
C ARG A 167 21.96 24.02 19.58
N LEU A 168 20.93 23.82 20.41
CA LEU A 168 21.02 23.90 21.86
C LEU A 168 21.97 22.84 22.41
N TYR A 169 21.85 21.58 21.97
CA TYR A 169 22.74 20.50 22.45
C TYR A 169 24.20 20.71 22.05
N VAL A 170 24.47 21.26 20.87
CA VAL A 170 25.86 21.64 20.49
C VAL A 170 26.36 22.79 21.35
N GLY A 171 25.53 23.81 21.62
CA GLY A 171 25.86 24.92 22.52
C GLY A 171 26.17 24.48 23.95
N MET A 172 25.45 23.47 24.45
CA MET A 172 25.68 22.81 25.74
C MET A 172 26.88 21.85 25.74
N ASN A 173 27.64 21.74 24.63
CA ASN A 173 28.77 20.83 24.46
C ASN A 173 28.39 19.33 24.55
N ASP A 174 27.16 18.97 24.13
CA ASP A 174 26.68 17.58 24.00
C ASP A 174 26.34 17.24 22.53
N PRO A 175 27.35 16.97 21.68
CA PRO A 175 27.13 16.62 20.28
C PRO A 175 26.45 15.26 20.10
N ALA A 176 26.46 14.39 21.12
CA ALA A 176 25.80 13.08 21.06
C ALA A 176 24.28 13.25 21.12
N ALA A 177 23.79 14.08 22.05
CA ALA A 177 22.37 14.43 22.13
C ALA A 177 21.90 15.17 20.86
N ALA A 178 22.73 16.06 20.31
CA ALA A 178 22.43 16.75 19.04
C ALA A 178 22.29 15.76 17.86
N ARG A 179 23.22 14.79 17.74
CA ARG A 179 23.13 13.76 16.70
C ARG A 179 21.91 12.86 16.89
N GLN A 180 21.56 12.51 18.13
CA GLN A 180 20.34 11.76 18.41
C GLN A 180 19.08 12.53 18.02
N ALA A 181 19.04 13.84 18.25
CA ALA A 181 17.93 14.69 17.82
C ALA A 181 17.75 14.67 16.29
N TYR A 182 18.85 14.76 15.52
CA TYR A 182 18.81 14.62 14.06
C TYR A 182 18.30 13.25 13.61
N LEU A 183 18.82 12.16 14.20
CA LEU A 183 18.40 10.81 13.84
C LEU A 183 16.93 10.55 14.19
N LYS A 184 16.45 11.09 15.32
CA LYS A 184 15.03 11.04 15.69
C LYS A 184 14.16 11.82 14.72
N CYS A 185 14.55 13.03 14.33
CA CYS A 185 13.88 13.81 13.29
C CYS A 185 13.75 12.98 11.99
N LYS A 186 14.87 12.41 11.54
CA LYS A 186 14.90 11.57 10.35
C LYS A 186 13.99 10.34 10.48
N SER A 187 14.03 9.64 11.61
CA SER A 187 13.15 8.49 11.85
C SER A 187 11.68 8.91 11.86
N GLN A 188 11.34 9.98 12.58
CA GLN A 188 9.96 10.40 12.75
C GLN A 188 9.33 10.89 11.44
N LEU A 189 10.06 11.67 10.63
CA LEU A 189 9.60 12.06 9.28
C LEU A 189 9.47 10.85 8.36
N LYS A 190 10.37 9.88 8.49
CA LYS A 190 10.29 8.64 7.72
C LYS A 190 9.09 7.80 8.13
N ASP A 191 8.79 7.72 9.41
CA ASP A 191 7.72 6.91 9.99
C ASP A 191 6.33 7.54 9.75
N ASP A 192 6.21 8.86 9.95
CA ASP A 192 4.94 9.60 9.85
C ASP A 192 4.62 10.04 8.41
N PHE A 193 5.63 10.45 7.61
CA PHE A 193 5.43 11.12 6.31
C PHE A 193 6.17 10.47 5.11
N ASP A 194 6.99 9.43 5.31
CA ASP A 194 7.85 8.80 4.29
C ASP A 194 8.81 9.77 3.57
N THR A 195 9.11 10.92 4.20
CA THR A 195 10.00 11.97 3.68
C THR A 195 11.37 11.96 4.38
N GLU A 196 12.39 12.52 3.71
CA GLU A 196 13.65 12.87 4.37
C GLU A 196 13.55 14.29 4.97
N PRO A 197 14.37 14.63 5.99
CA PRO A 197 14.40 15.98 6.54
C PRO A 197 14.64 17.05 5.47
N GLU A 198 14.04 18.22 5.67
CA GLU A 198 14.26 19.38 4.81
C GLU A 198 15.75 19.67 4.60
N GLU A 199 16.09 20.30 3.47
CA GLU A 199 17.46 20.68 3.17
C GLU A 199 18.05 21.60 4.26
N SER A 200 17.24 22.48 4.83
CA SER A 200 17.59 23.36 5.96
C SER A 200 18.02 22.56 7.21
N THR A 201 17.30 21.48 7.53
CA THR A 201 17.56 20.57 8.66
C THR A 201 18.82 19.75 8.40
N THR A 202 18.97 19.21 7.20
CA THR A 202 20.13 18.43 6.79
C THR A 202 21.39 19.31 6.70
N ALA A 203 21.27 20.54 6.19
CA ALA A 203 22.36 21.50 6.11
C ALA A 203 22.85 21.90 7.51
N LEU A 204 21.94 22.18 8.45
CA LEU A 204 22.29 22.46 9.84
C LEU A 204 23.01 21.27 10.48
N ALA A 205 22.55 20.04 10.25
CA ALA A 205 23.22 18.85 10.77
C ALA A 205 24.66 18.69 10.24
N ARG A 206 24.95 19.13 9.00
CA ARG A 206 26.31 19.17 8.45
C ARG A 206 27.14 20.30 9.07
N GLU A 207 26.55 21.50 9.19
CA GLU A 207 27.20 22.66 9.80
C GLU A 207 27.66 22.36 11.23
N LEU A 208 26.80 21.70 12.00
CA LEU A 208 27.06 21.29 13.38
C LEU A 208 27.95 20.03 13.51
N GLY A 209 28.42 19.46 12.39
CA GLY A 209 29.27 18.25 12.40
C GLY A 209 28.56 16.97 12.86
N LEU A 210 27.22 16.95 12.88
CA LEU A 210 26.43 15.81 13.33
C LEU A 210 26.41 14.69 12.29
N ILE A 211 26.47 15.06 11.01
CA ILE A 211 26.65 14.16 9.87
C ILE A 211 27.90 14.54 9.09
N PRO A 212 28.52 13.60 8.35
CA PRO A 212 29.72 13.89 7.57
C PRO A 212 29.48 15.10 6.66
N PRO A 213 30.48 15.99 6.46
CA PRO A 213 30.38 17.02 5.45
C PRO A 213 30.03 16.35 4.12
N ALA A 214 29.19 17.00 3.31
CA ALA A 214 28.94 16.53 1.96
C ALA A 214 30.30 16.33 1.31
N GLN A 215 30.69 15.07 1.08
CA GLN A 215 31.86 14.80 0.26
C GLN A 215 31.57 15.54 -1.03
N ALA A 216 32.41 16.53 -1.37
CA ALA A 216 32.47 17.02 -2.74
C ALA A 216 32.44 15.76 -3.59
N ALA A 217 31.39 15.63 -4.41
CA ALA A 217 31.20 14.49 -5.27
C ALA A 217 32.59 14.09 -5.75
N ALA A 218 33.04 12.89 -5.36
CA ALA A 218 34.34 12.40 -5.78
C ALA A 218 34.45 12.73 -7.27
N PRO A 219 35.53 13.37 -7.75
CA PRO A 219 35.61 13.82 -9.13
C PRO A 219 35.13 12.65 -9.96
N GLU A 220 34.06 12.88 -10.74
CA GLU A 220 33.47 11.87 -11.61
C GLU A 220 34.66 11.07 -12.12
N ARG A 221 34.78 9.81 -11.68
CA ARG A 221 35.70 8.89 -12.34
C ARG A 221 35.31 9.04 -13.78
N ALA A 222 36.21 9.64 -14.57
CA ALA A 222 35.98 9.95 -15.97
C ALA A 222 35.21 8.76 -16.52
N THR A 223 33.92 8.99 -16.73
CA THR A 223 33.01 7.92 -17.09
C THR A 223 33.62 7.40 -18.37
N ALA A 224 34.01 6.12 -18.34
CA ALA A 224 34.10 5.40 -19.59
C ALA A 224 32.79 5.73 -20.34
N PRO A 225 32.87 6.22 -21.58
CA PRO A 225 31.75 6.87 -22.22
C PRO A 225 30.52 5.93 -22.24
N GLY A 226 29.50 6.29 -21.45
CA GLY A 226 28.13 5.81 -21.61
C GLY A 226 27.73 4.48 -20.97
N MET A 227 27.85 4.33 -19.64
CA MET A 227 27.00 3.36 -18.94
C MET A 227 25.58 3.94 -18.76
N PHE A 228 24.63 3.44 -19.54
CA PHE A 228 23.19 3.70 -19.33
C PHE A 228 22.78 3.16 -17.94
N VAL A 229 22.59 4.06 -16.96
CA VAL A 229 21.96 3.71 -15.69
C VAL A 229 20.46 3.58 -15.93
N ASP A 230 19.93 2.38 -15.72
CA ASP A 230 18.48 2.15 -15.81
C ASP A 230 17.75 2.91 -14.69
N PRO A 231 16.89 3.90 -15.00
CA PRO A 231 16.19 4.68 -13.97
C PRO A 231 15.25 3.84 -13.09
N VAL A 232 14.79 2.69 -13.59
CA VAL A 232 13.95 1.76 -12.81
C VAL A 232 14.81 0.81 -11.96
N GLY A 233 16.04 0.55 -12.39
CA GLY A 233 16.96 -0.43 -11.81
C GLY A 233 16.49 -1.87 -11.98
N GLN A 234 15.97 -2.23 -13.17
CA GLN A 234 15.60 -3.60 -13.50
C GLN A 234 16.84 -4.44 -13.85
N PRO A 235 16.84 -5.75 -13.52
CA PRO A 235 17.93 -6.64 -13.89
C PRO A 235 18.11 -6.73 -15.39
N ARG A 236 19.35 -6.69 -15.85
CA ARG A 236 19.74 -6.94 -17.24
C ARG A 236 20.13 -8.40 -17.41
N ILE A 237 19.40 -9.12 -18.24
CA ILE A 237 19.58 -10.56 -18.47
C ILE A 237 20.11 -10.79 -19.87
N ILE A 238 21.22 -11.51 -19.98
CA ILE A 238 21.68 -12.09 -21.24
C ILE A 238 21.39 -13.59 -21.27
N ILE A 239 20.87 -14.10 -22.38
CA ILE A 239 20.72 -15.54 -22.60
C ILE A 239 21.83 -15.95 -23.58
N LEU A 240 22.69 -16.86 -23.15
CA LEU A 240 23.81 -17.36 -23.92
C LEU A 240 23.44 -18.74 -24.48
N PRO A 241 23.65 -18.97 -25.78
CA PRO A 241 23.29 -20.24 -26.38
C PRO A 241 24.34 -21.34 -26.09
N PRO A 242 24.06 -22.60 -26.48
CA PRO A 242 24.90 -23.74 -26.11
C PRO A 242 26.32 -23.66 -26.64
N GLU A 243 27.32 -24.08 -25.86
CA GLU A 243 28.70 -24.31 -26.33
C GLU A 243 28.75 -25.36 -27.45
N SER A 244 27.78 -26.29 -27.49
CA SER A 244 27.67 -27.38 -28.47
C SER A 244 27.15 -26.96 -29.85
N ILE A 245 26.86 -25.66 -30.08
CA ILE A 245 26.42 -25.11 -31.39
C ILE A 245 27.33 -25.54 -32.55
N PHE A 246 28.60 -25.84 -32.30
CA PHE A 246 29.59 -26.09 -33.34
C PHE A 246 29.72 -27.56 -33.78
N THR A 247 28.87 -28.48 -33.28
CA THR A 247 29.08 -29.94 -33.51
C THR A 247 27.92 -30.69 -34.18
N ASP A 248 26.66 -30.23 -34.09
CA ASP A 248 25.49 -30.87 -34.74
C ASP A 248 24.49 -29.84 -35.31
N PRO A 249 24.23 -29.83 -36.65
CA PRO A 249 23.30 -28.89 -37.30
C PRO A 249 21.82 -28.98 -36.85
N LEU A 250 21.37 -30.13 -36.34
CA LEU A 250 20.03 -30.25 -35.77
C LEU A 250 19.97 -29.58 -34.40
N MET A 251 20.97 -29.86 -33.55
CA MET A 251 21.06 -29.27 -32.20
C MET A 251 21.29 -27.76 -32.24
N GLU A 252 22.00 -27.25 -33.24
CA GLU A 252 22.14 -25.81 -33.48
C GLU A 252 20.79 -25.13 -33.72
N ARG A 253 19.95 -25.70 -34.61
CA ARG A 253 18.62 -25.13 -34.93
C ARG A 253 17.69 -25.17 -33.72
N VAL A 254 17.70 -26.28 -32.99
CA VAL A 254 16.90 -26.51 -31.78
C VAL A 254 17.34 -25.53 -30.67
N GLY A 255 18.64 -25.35 -30.45
CA GLY A 255 19.18 -24.42 -29.46
C GLY A 255 18.91 -22.95 -29.79
N ARG A 256 18.96 -22.57 -31.06
CA ARG A 256 18.62 -21.21 -31.52
C ARG A 256 17.13 -20.89 -31.34
N ALA A 257 16.25 -21.81 -31.72
CA ALA A 257 14.80 -21.64 -31.52
C ALA A 257 14.48 -21.49 -30.02
N LEU A 258 15.08 -22.32 -29.17
CA LEU A 258 14.90 -22.21 -27.72
C LEU A 258 15.43 -20.88 -27.15
N LEU A 259 16.59 -20.41 -27.63
CA LEU A 259 17.13 -19.10 -27.28
C LEU A 259 16.13 -17.98 -27.60
N GLU A 260 15.59 -17.96 -28.82
CA GLU A 260 14.63 -16.95 -29.27
C GLU A 260 13.33 -17.01 -28.46
N ASP A 261 12.76 -18.19 -28.27
CA ASP A 261 11.51 -18.37 -27.52
C ASP A 261 11.65 -17.97 -26.04
N VAL A 262 12.77 -18.33 -25.39
CA VAL A 262 13.04 -17.89 -24.01
C VAL A 262 13.29 -16.38 -23.94
N THR A 263 13.95 -15.80 -24.94
CA THR A 263 14.14 -14.34 -25.04
C THR A 263 12.80 -13.63 -25.14
N ILE A 264 11.90 -14.10 -25.99
CA ILE A 264 10.55 -13.56 -26.17
C ILE A 264 9.76 -13.70 -24.86
N GLY A 265 9.73 -14.89 -24.27
CA GLY A 265 8.96 -15.16 -23.05
C GLY A 265 9.43 -14.36 -21.84
N LEU A 266 10.75 -14.19 -21.64
CA LEU A 266 11.27 -13.33 -20.57
C LEU A 266 10.99 -11.85 -20.83
N SER A 267 10.99 -11.41 -22.10
CA SER A 267 10.68 -10.02 -22.45
C SER A 267 9.22 -9.66 -22.15
N GLN A 268 8.30 -10.62 -22.28
CA GLN A 268 6.88 -10.47 -21.93
C GLN A 268 6.67 -10.28 -20.41
N GLN A 269 7.58 -10.76 -19.55
CA GLN A 269 7.44 -10.59 -18.10
C GLN A 269 7.55 -9.14 -17.64
N ARG A 270 8.13 -8.24 -18.46
CA ARG A 270 8.34 -6.79 -18.19
C ARG A 270 9.07 -6.44 -16.89
N GLY A 271 9.49 -7.42 -16.09
CA GLY A 271 10.25 -7.26 -14.85
C GLY A 271 11.76 -7.13 -15.06
N PHE A 272 12.25 -7.47 -16.25
CA PHE A 272 13.68 -7.51 -16.56
C PHE A 272 13.95 -6.93 -17.94
N LYS A 273 15.18 -6.47 -18.16
CA LYS A 273 15.67 -6.07 -19.47
C LYS A 273 16.42 -7.23 -20.10
N VAL A 274 15.78 -7.88 -21.06
CA VAL A 274 16.39 -9.00 -21.79
C VAL A 274 17.19 -8.46 -22.97
N ILE A 275 18.44 -8.89 -23.07
CA ILE A 275 19.32 -8.55 -24.17
C ILE A 275 18.92 -9.37 -25.38
N ALA A 276 18.84 -8.72 -26.53
CA ALA A 276 18.39 -9.36 -27.76
C ALA A 276 19.28 -10.57 -28.12
N ALA A 277 18.65 -11.66 -28.57
CA ALA A 277 19.33 -12.92 -28.89
C ALA A 277 20.49 -12.76 -29.91
N HIS A 278 20.37 -11.82 -30.86
CA HIS A 278 21.43 -11.55 -31.83
C HIS A 278 22.73 -11.06 -31.17
N THR A 279 22.63 -10.25 -30.12
CA THR A 279 23.79 -9.75 -29.36
C THR A 279 24.50 -10.90 -28.67
N SER A 280 23.75 -11.85 -28.11
CA SER A 280 24.32 -13.07 -27.50
C SER A 280 25.07 -13.94 -28.50
N LEU A 281 24.52 -14.11 -29.70
CA LEU A 281 25.14 -14.86 -30.78
C LEU A 281 26.42 -14.17 -31.29
N GLU A 282 26.40 -12.84 -31.38
CA GLU A 282 27.56 -12.04 -31.80
C GLU A 282 28.70 -12.13 -30.76
N ILE A 283 28.39 -12.06 -29.46
CA ILE A 283 29.36 -12.23 -28.36
C ILE A 283 30.09 -13.57 -28.48
N LEU A 284 29.36 -14.65 -28.75
CA LEU A 284 29.99 -15.96 -28.96
C LEU A 284 30.79 -16.04 -30.25
N SER A 285 30.30 -15.45 -31.35
CA SER A 285 31.04 -15.46 -32.61
C SER A 285 32.43 -14.84 -32.50
N ARG A 286 32.58 -13.78 -31.67
CA ARG A 286 33.86 -13.15 -31.34
C ARG A 286 34.77 -14.03 -30.48
N ALA A 287 34.18 -14.78 -29.54
CA ALA A 287 34.94 -15.70 -28.69
C ALA A 287 35.57 -16.84 -29.52
N VAL A 288 34.93 -17.21 -30.63
CA VAL A 288 35.41 -18.26 -31.55
C VAL A 288 36.35 -17.72 -32.62
N ASP A 289 36.10 -16.51 -33.17
CA ASP A 289 36.98 -15.86 -34.14
C ASP A 289 37.29 -14.39 -33.74
N PRO A 290 38.42 -14.15 -33.06
CA PRO A 290 38.83 -12.82 -32.59
C PRO A 290 39.14 -11.83 -33.72
N THR A 291 39.22 -12.26 -34.98
CA THR A 291 39.58 -11.41 -36.13
C THR A 291 38.37 -10.66 -36.72
N ARG A 292 37.15 -11.02 -36.34
CA ARG A 292 35.93 -10.27 -36.65
C ARG A 292 35.84 -8.99 -35.80
N ALA A 293 36.40 -7.89 -36.31
CA ALA A 293 36.24 -6.56 -35.71
C ALA A 293 34.84 -5.98 -35.99
N LEU A 294 34.27 -5.30 -34.98
CA LEU A 294 33.09 -4.44 -35.10
C LEU A 294 33.50 -2.98 -34.86
N PRO A 295 32.71 -1.99 -35.33
CA PRO A 295 32.86 -0.60 -34.93
C PRO A 295 32.35 -0.41 -33.49
N GLY A 296 33.23 -0.01 -32.58
CA GLY A 296 32.90 0.49 -31.24
C GLY A 296 32.97 -0.53 -30.09
N PRO A 297 33.24 -0.08 -28.85
CA PRO A 297 33.19 -0.94 -27.67
C PRO A 297 31.73 -1.34 -27.37
N LEU A 298 31.49 -2.64 -27.13
CA LEU A 298 30.25 -3.08 -26.48
C LEU A 298 30.43 -2.92 -24.98
N ASP A 299 30.15 -1.73 -24.47
CA ASP A 299 29.98 -1.50 -23.03
C ASP A 299 28.64 -2.11 -22.57
N LEU A 300 28.56 -3.44 -22.62
CA LEU A 300 27.41 -4.19 -22.16
C LEU A 300 27.68 -4.77 -20.77
N SER A 301 27.01 -4.22 -19.77
CA SER A 301 26.86 -4.85 -18.46
C SER A 301 25.58 -5.68 -18.42
N PHE A 302 25.67 -6.84 -17.75
CA PHE A 302 24.54 -7.72 -17.45
C PHE A 302 24.62 -8.09 -15.97
N ASP A 303 23.48 -8.26 -15.31
CA ASP A 303 23.41 -8.70 -13.90
C ASP A 303 23.33 -10.24 -13.82
N TYR A 304 22.64 -10.83 -14.79
CA TYR A 304 22.42 -12.27 -14.88
C TYR A 304 22.73 -12.81 -16.28
N ALA A 305 23.31 -14.00 -16.32
CA ALA A 305 23.52 -14.78 -17.53
C ALA A 305 22.78 -16.11 -17.45
N VAL A 306 21.95 -16.39 -18.45
CA VAL A 306 21.24 -17.67 -18.59
C VAL A 306 21.95 -18.48 -19.64
N TYR A 307 22.51 -19.63 -19.25
CA TYR A 307 23.10 -20.59 -20.16
C TYR A 307 22.08 -21.65 -20.51
N VAL A 308 21.89 -21.91 -21.80
CA VAL A 308 21.05 -23.00 -22.30
C VAL A 308 21.94 -24.00 -23.02
N SER A 309 21.81 -25.28 -22.69
CA SER A 309 22.51 -26.39 -23.36
C SER A 309 21.51 -27.47 -23.74
N ILE A 310 21.73 -28.13 -24.87
CA ILE A 310 20.97 -29.31 -25.27
C ILE A 310 21.97 -30.45 -25.42
N GLN A 311 21.68 -31.56 -24.76
CA GLN A 311 22.55 -32.73 -24.69
C GLN A 311 21.74 -33.99 -25.01
N GLY A 312 22.28 -34.83 -25.88
CA GLY A 312 21.78 -36.19 -26.09
C GLY A 312 22.44 -37.14 -25.11
N ARG A 313 21.65 -38.03 -24.50
CA ARG A 313 22.13 -39.13 -23.66
C ARG A 313 21.38 -40.40 -24.05
N ASP A 314 22.10 -41.36 -24.61
CA ASP A 314 21.55 -42.59 -25.18
C ASP A 314 20.47 -42.32 -26.25
N GLU A 315 19.20 -42.65 -25.99
CA GLU A 315 18.06 -42.35 -26.89
C GLU A 315 17.29 -41.07 -26.51
N ASP A 316 17.62 -40.45 -25.38
CA ASP A 316 16.91 -39.28 -24.84
C ASP A 316 17.66 -37.97 -25.10
N VAL A 317 16.91 -36.88 -25.24
CA VAL A 317 17.45 -35.52 -25.38
C VAL A 317 17.01 -34.69 -24.19
N TYR A 318 17.93 -33.91 -23.62
CA TYR A 318 17.66 -33.03 -22.49
C TYR A 318 18.09 -31.60 -22.80
N ALA A 319 17.32 -30.63 -22.31
CA ALA A 319 17.74 -29.25 -22.24
C ALA A 319 18.10 -28.89 -20.79
N THR A 320 19.28 -28.32 -20.61
CA THR A 320 19.77 -27.83 -19.33
C THR A 320 19.79 -26.31 -19.38
N CYS A 321 19.23 -25.66 -18.36
CA CYS A 321 19.29 -24.21 -18.20
C CYS A 321 19.94 -23.87 -16.87
N ARG A 322 20.83 -22.86 -16.89
CA ARG A 322 21.55 -22.40 -15.71
C ARG A 322 21.54 -20.88 -15.63
N LEU A 323 21.16 -20.34 -14.48
CA LEU A 323 21.20 -18.92 -14.16
C LEU A 323 22.43 -18.62 -13.31
N THR A 324 23.26 -17.70 -13.79
CA THR A 324 24.49 -17.26 -13.12
C THR A 324 24.46 -15.76 -12.87
N ARG A 325 24.86 -15.31 -11.68
CA ARG A 325 25.12 -13.89 -11.42
C ARG A 325 26.47 -13.50 -12.00
N THR A 326 26.51 -12.50 -12.85
CA THR A 326 27.73 -12.13 -13.59
C THR A 326 28.82 -11.55 -12.69
N THR A 327 28.44 -10.78 -11.68
CA THR A 327 29.38 -10.08 -10.79
C THR A 327 30.13 -11.03 -9.87
N THR A 328 29.48 -12.10 -9.40
CA THR A 328 30.07 -13.09 -8.48
C THR A 328 30.42 -14.41 -9.17
N SER A 329 30.01 -14.61 -10.42
CA SER A 329 30.07 -15.90 -11.13
C SER A 329 29.36 -17.05 -10.41
N GLU A 330 28.43 -16.74 -9.49
CA GLU A 330 27.68 -17.72 -8.71
C GLU A 330 26.52 -18.30 -9.52
N VAL A 331 26.36 -19.62 -9.47
CA VAL A 331 25.21 -20.31 -10.06
C VAL A 331 24.07 -20.28 -9.05
N ILE A 332 23.04 -19.49 -9.35
CA ILE A 332 21.89 -19.30 -8.44
C ILE A 332 20.85 -20.40 -8.64
N TRP A 333 20.73 -20.90 -9.88
CA TRP A 333 19.73 -21.91 -10.23
C TRP A 333 20.14 -22.69 -11.47
N ALA A 334 19.72 -23.97 -11.52
CA ALA A 334 19.83 -24.80 -12.70
C ALA A 334 18.66 -25.78 -12.77
N ILE A 335 18.25 -26.13 -13.99
CA ILE A 335 17.24 -27.16 -14.26
C ILE A 335 17.69 -28.02 -15.44
N GLU A 336 17.27 -29.28 -15.40
CA GLU A 336 17.37 -30.21 -16.52
C GLU A 336 15.96 -30.69 -16.88
N LEU A 337 15.62 -30.63 -18.16
CA LEU A 337 14.29 -30.94 -18.68
C LEU A 337 14.38 -31.91 -19.86
N PRO A 338 13.61 -33.01 -19.88
CA PRO A 338 13.57 -33.89 -21.03
C PRO A 338 12.90 -33.21 -22.23
N LEU A 339 13.43 -33.46 -23.43
CA LEU A 339 12.94 -32.96 -24.71
C LEU A 339 12.44 -34.13 -25.56
N VAL A 340 11.12 -34.26 -25.69
CA VAL A 340 10.49 -35.35 -26.44
C VAL A 340 10.49 -35.02 -27.93
N MET A 341 11.43 -35.59 -28.67
CA MET A 341 11.64 -35.30 -30.10
C MET A 341 10.44 -35.69 -30.99
N GLN A 342 9.64 -36.67 -30.59
CA GLN A 342 8.46 -37.13 -31.34
C GLN A 342 7.33 -36.08 -31.36
N LYS A 343 7.29 -35.19 -30.35
CA LYS A 343 6.31 -34.10 -30.20
C LYS A 343 7.03 -32.78 -29.94
N ILE A 344 8.00 -32.48 -30.79
CA ILE A 344 8.95 -31.41 -30.56
C ILE A 344 8.26 -30.07 -30.27
N SER A 345 7.24 -29.67 -31.04
CA SER A 345 6.53 -28.40 -30.83
C SER A 345 5.83 -28.29 -29.46
N GLU A 346 5.11 -29.34 -29.03
CA GLU A 346 4.47 -29.38 -27.71
C GLU A 346 5.51 -29.38 -26.58
N SER A 347 6.58 -30.16 -26.75
CA SER A 347 7.67 -30.26 -25.79
C SER A 347 8.40 -28.93 -25.64
N PHE A 348 8.64 -28.22 -26.74
CA PHE A 348 9.27 -26.90 -26.76
C PHE A 348 8.42 -25.85 -26.05
N ALA A 349 7.13 -25.74 -26.41
CA ALA A 349 6.24 -24.78 -25.76
C ALA A 349 6.16 -25.01 -24.25
N HIS A 350 6.12 -26.27 -23.80
CA HIS A 350 6.13 -26.62 -22.39
C HIS A 350 7.46 -26.25 -21.70
N LEU A 351 8.57 -26.54 -22.37
CA LEU A 351 9.92 -26.30 -21.87
C LEU A 351 10.23 -24.81 -21.74
N THR A 352 9.97 -24.03 -22.79
CA THR A 352 10.10 -22.56 -22.76
C THR A 352 9.29 -21.96 -21.62
N ARG A 353 8.02 -22.37 -21.47
CA ARG A 353 7.15 -21.87 -20.40
C ARG A 353 7.72 -22.12 -19.01
N ARG A 354 8.21 -23.35 -18.77
CA ARG A 354 8.82 -23.72 -17.48
C ARG A 354 10.11 -22.96 -17.22
N ILE A 355 10.95 -22.78 -18.23
CA ILE A 355 12.20 -22.03 -18.11
C ILE A 355 11.91 -20.56 -17.79
N VAL A 356 11.06 -19.90 -18.57
CA VAL A 356 10.70 -18.48 -18.40
C VAL A 356 10.13 -18.23 -17.02
N SER A 357 9.16 -19.04 -16.58
CA SER A 357 8.52 -18.91 -15.27
C SER A 357 9.53 -19.13 -14.13
N SER A 358 10.35 -20.19 -14.20
CA SER A 358 11.32 -20.49 -13.15
C SER A 358 12.45 -19.48 -13.07
N LEU A 359 12.91 -18.96 -14.21
CA LEU A 359 13.92 -17.91 -14.27
C LEU A 359 13.39 -16.60 -13.69
N ALA A 360 12.19 -16.18 -14.12
CA ALA A 360 11.57 -14.95 -13.63
C ALA A 360 11.42 -14.97 -12.09
N ASP A 361 10.83 -16.04 -11.55
CA ASP A 361 10.64 -16.19 -10.11
C ASP A 361 11.97 -16.26 -9.34
N THR A 362 12.97 -16.97 -9.88
CA THR A 362 14.30 -17.07 -9.23
C THR A 362 14.99 -15.71 -9.18
N ILE A 363 14.93 -14.92 -10.26
CA ILE A 363 15.55 -13.60 -10.30
C ILE A 363 14.83 -12.65 -9.34
N GLU A 364 13.50 -12.62 -9.33
CA GLU A 364 12.74 -11.79 -8.37
C GLU A 364 13.09 -12.15 -6.92
N ARG A 365 13.16 -13.44 -6.57
CA ARG A 365 13.54 -13.90 -5.23
C ARG A 365 14.96 -13.50 -4.85
N HIS A 366 15.90 -13.60 -5.79
CA HIS A 366 17.29 -13.20 -5.57
C HIS A 366 17.42 -11.68 -5.40
N GLU A 367 16.69 -10.88 -6.19
CA GLU A 367 16.63 -9.42 -6.07
C GLU A 367 16.04 -8.95 -4.72
N LEU A 368 15.04 -9.67 -4.21
CA LEU A 368 14.47 -9.44 -2.89
C LEU A 368 15.43 -9.80 -1.75
N ALA A 369 16.17 -10.91 -1.87
CA ALA A 369 17.05 -11.40 -0.82
C ALA A 369 18.30 -10.52 -0.59
N MET A 370 18.66 -9.68 -1.57
CA MET A 370 19.79 -8.76 -1.40
C MET A 370 19.51 -7.75 -0.28
N PRO A 371 20.46 -7.43 0.62
CA PRO A 371 20.26 -6.37 1.59
C PRO A 371 19.95 -5.03 0.89
N ILE A 372 19.04 -4.25 1.45
CA ILE A 372 18.95 -2.82 1.12
C ILE A 372 20.14 -2.17 1.82
N GLY A 373 21.20 -1.85 1.07
CA GLY A 373 22.41 -1.22 1.60
C GLY A 373 22.17 0.25 1.98
N GLU A 374 23.26 0.99 2.25
CA GLU A 374 23.21 2.45 2.48
C GLU A 374 22.77 3.23 1.22
N ALA A 375 22.81 2.59 0.04
CA ALA A 375 22.28 3.14 -1.20
C ALA A 375 20.76 2.93 -1.28
N PRO A 376 19.99 3.94 -1.72
CA PRO A 376 18.55 3.83 -1.82
C PRO A 376 18.13 2.71 -2.79
N ALA A 377 17.15 1.90 -2.38
CA ALA A 377 16.61 0.82 -3.21
C ALA A 377 16.04 1.37 -4.54
N SER A 378 16.22 0.61 -5.62
CA SER A 378 15.67 0.95 -6.94
C SER A 378 14.14 0.85 -6.94
N ALA A 379 13.50 1.53 -7.91
CA ALA A 379 12.04 1.45 -8.08
C ALA A 379 11.59 -0.01 -8.25
N TYR A 380 12.35 -0.82 -9.00
CA TYR A 380 12.09 -2.24 -9.18
C TYR A 380 12.11 -3.03 -7.86
N ARG A 381 13.11 -2.83 -7.01
CA ARG A 381 13.21 -3.55 -5.73
C ARG A 381 12.09 -3.19 -4.76
N LEU A 382 11.73 -1.91 -4.69
CA LEU A 382 10.58 -1.44 -3.91
C LEU A 382 9.25 -2.04 -4.41
N TYR A 383 9.10 -2.18 -5.73
CA TYR A 383 7.97 -2.86 -6.34
C TYR A 383 7.89 -4.33 -5.93
N LEU A 384 9.02 -5.06 -5.91
CA LEU A 384 9.04 -6.46 -5.50
C LEU A 384 8.61 -6.64 -4.03
N GLU A 385 8.98 -5.72 -3.14
CA GLU A 385 8.50 -5.77 -1.74
C GLU A 385 6.98 -5.64 -1.66
N GLY A 386 6.40 -4.71 -2.44
CA GLY A 386 4.94 -4.60 -2.55
C GLY A 386 4.30 -5.88 -3.10
N LYS A 387 4.86 -6.44 -4.18
CA LYS A 387 4.36 -7.67 -4.83
C LYS A 387 4.31 -8.84 -3.84
N ARG A 388 5.36 -9.04 -3.04
CA ARG A 388 5.43 -10.11 -2.03
C ARG A 388 4.31 -10.04 -1.00
N LEU A 389 3.89 -8.83 -0.63
CA LEU A 389 2.87 -8.59 0.39
C LEU A 389 1.44 -8.81 -0.13
N ILE A 390 1.18 -8.58 -1.42
CA ILE A 390 -0.14 -8.86 -2.03
C ILE A 390 -0.56 -10.31 -1.82
N ALA A 391 0.38 -11.25 -1.89
CA ALA A 391 0.10 -12.69 -1.79
C ALA A 391 -0.56 -13.12 -0.47
N GLN A 392 -0.48 -12.30 0.59
CA GLN A 392 -1.07 -12.61 1.90
C GLN A 392 -2.56 -12.24 1.99
N THR A 393 -3.06 -11.37 1.10
CA THR A 393 -4.50 -11.07 0.94
C THR A 393 -5.25 -10.69 2.22
N ASP A 394 -4.62 -9.94 3.13
CA ASP A 394 -5.26 -9.32 4.30
C ASP A 394 -5.03 -7.80 4.33
N LEU A 395 -5.84 -7.09 5.13
CA LEU A 395 -5.89 -5.63 5.13
C LEU A 395 -4.54 -4.98 5.50
N GLN A 396 -3.81 -5.57 6.46
CA GLN A 396 -2.53 -5.02 6.91
C GLN A 396 -1.49 -5.12 5.79
N HIS A 397 -1.33 -6.30 5.20
CA HIS A 397 -0.35 -6.52 4.14
C HIS A 397 -0.71 -5.78 2.85
N LEU A 398 -1.99 -5.66 2.49
CA LEU A 398 -2.42 -4.87 1.32
C LEU A 398 -2.10 -3.38 1.47
N ARG A 399 -2.32 -2.81 2.66
CA ARG A 399 -1.94 -1.42 2.94
C ARG A 399 -0.43 -1.21 2.91
N GLN A 400 0.33 -2.16 3.46
CA GLN A 400 1.79 -2.13 3.38
C GLN A 400 2.29 -2.29 1.93
N ALA A 401 1.69 -3.17 1.14
CA ALA A 401 1.99 -3.33 -0.28
C ALA A 401 1.79 -2.02 -1.04
N ARG A 402 0.66 -1.33 -0.81
CA ARG A 402 0.38 -0.02 -1.40
C ARG A 402 1.44 1.03 -1.03
N LYS A 403 1.92 1.05 0.23
CA LYS A 403 3.03 1.93 0.63
C LYS A 403 4.28 1.65 -0.19
N TRP A 404 4.68 0.39 -0.33
CA TRP A 404 5.85 0.02 -1.15
C TRP A 404 5.71 0.39 -2.62
N PHE A 405 4.54 0.19 -3.23
CA PHE A 405 4.31 0.62 -4.61
C PHE A 405 4.35 2.15 -4.75
N LYS A 406 3.82 2.91 -3.78
CA LYS A 406 3.96 4.37 -3.78
C LYS A 406 5.42 4.80 -3.65
N SER A 407 6.20 4.18 -2.75
CA SER A 407 7.64 4.45 -2.65
C SER A 407 8.39 4.08 -3.93
N SER A 408 7.98 3.02 -4.64
CA SER A 408 8.48 2.66 -5.97
C SER A 408 8.19 3.75 -7.01
N LEU A 409 6.96 4.28 -7.03
CA LEU A 409 6.55 5.38 -7.91
C LEU A 409 7.24 6.71 -7.58
N ASN A 410 7.55 6.97 -6.31
CA ASN A 410 8.36 8.12 -5.90
C ASN A 410 9.80 8.04 -6.46
N ARG A 411 10.30 6.83 -6.75
CA ARG A 411 11.60 6.64 -7.43
C ARG A 411 11.49 6.76 -8.93
N TYR A 412 10.42 6.20 -9.52
CA TYR A 412 10.16 6.29 -10.94
C TYR A 412 8.65 6.35 -11.21
N GLU A 413 8.17 7.55 -11.51
CA GLU A 413 6.74 7.87 -11.63
C GLU A 413 6.04 7.06 -12.73
N HIS A 414 6.72 6.82 -13.85
CA HIS A 414 6.17 6.10 -15.00
C HIS A 414 6.38 4.59 -14.91
N PHE A 415 6.48 4.02 -13.70
CA PHE A 415 6.64 2.58 -13.55
C PHE A 415 5.29 1.86 -13.66
N SER A 416 4.96 1.34 -14.85
CA SER A 416 3.70 0.64 -15.12
C SER A 416 3.37 -0.47 -14.09
N ALA A 417 4.35 -1.31 -13.75
CA ALA A 417 4.13 -2.42 -12.81
C ALA A 417 3.76 -1.94 -11.40
N ALA A 418 4.31 -0.82 -10.93
CA ALA A 418 3.98 -0.26 -9.63
C ALA A 418 2.60 0.38 -9.61
N HIS A 419 2.19 1.09 -10.68
CA HIS A 419 0.80 1.57 -10.84
C HIS A 419 -0.21 0.41 -10.84
N ALA A 420 0.08 -0.68 -11.57
CA ALA A 420 -0.74 -1.89 -11.54
C ALA A 420 -0.79 -2.51 -10.14
N GLY A 421 0.34 -2.52 -9.41
CA GLY A 421 0.40 -2.95 -8.01
C GLY A 421 -0.49 -2.11 -7.08
N VAL A 422 -0.51 -0.78 -7.24
CA VAL A 422 -1.41 0.10 -6.50
C VAL A 422 -2.88 -0.24 -6.79
N SER A 423 -3.23 -0.40 -8.07
CA SER A 423 -4.58 -0.78 -8.48
C SER A 423 -5.01 -2.10 -7.84
N ARG A 424 -4.16 -3.12 -7.90
CA ARG A 424 -4.42 -4.42 -7.29
C ARG A 424 -4.61 -4.32 -5.79
N ALA A 425 -3.75 -3.58 -5.09
CA ALA A 425 -3.86 -3.43 -3.64
C ALA A 425 -5.18 -2.75 -3.23
N LEU A 426 -5.60 -1.72 -3.97
CA LEU A 426 -6.88 -1.04 -3.75
C LEU A 426 -8.08 -1.95 -4.05
N GLY A 427 -8.06 -2.66 -5.18
CA GLY A 427 -9.11 -3.59 -5.58
C GLY A 427 -9.29 -4.74 -4.59
N MET A 428 -8.19 -5.33 -4.11
CA MET A 428 -8.25 -6.38 -3.08
C MET A 428 -8.69 -5.83 -1.71
N GLU A 429 -8.28 -4.61 -1.32
CA GLU A 429 -8.77 -3.98 -0.09
C GLU A 429 -10.28 -3.73 -0.18
N TRP A 430 -10.77 -3.27 -1.32
CA TRP A 430 -12.19 -3.09 -1.60
C TRP A 430 -12.99 -4.41 -1.47
N LEU A 431 -12.48 -5.51 -2.06
CA LEU A 431 -13.09 -6.84 -1.94
C LEU A 431 -13.21 -7.31 -0.49
N ILE A 432 -12.11 -7.23 0.28
CA ILE A 432 -12.07 -7.72 1.66
C ILE A 432 -12.89 -6.84 2.61
N ARG A 433 -13.01 -5.53 2.32
CA ARG A 433 -13.88 -4.61 3.06
C ARG A 433 -15.37 -4.75 2.71
N GLY A 434 -15.75 -5.72 1.88
CA GLY A 434 -17.14 -6.02 1.59
C GLY A 434 -17.75 -5.20 0.46
N MET A 435 -16.92 -4.62 -0.42
CA MET A 435 -17.34 -4.06 -1.70
C MET A 435 -18.32 -2.86 -1.64
N GLN A 436 -18.35 -2.14 -0.53
CA GLN A 436 -19.25 -0.99 -0.32
C GLN A 436 -18.64 0.36 -0.74
N ASP A 437 -17.30 0.45 -0.74
CA ASP A 437 -16.55 1.70 -0.89
C ASP A 437 -16.24 1.96 -2.38
N THR A 438 -17.10 2.70 -3.07
CA THR A 438 -16.92 2.98 -4.52
C THR A 438 -15.67 3.80 -4.81
N GLU A 439 -15.20 4.61 -3.85
CA GLU A 439 -14.02 5.46 -4.00
C GLU A 439 -12.74 4.63 -4.18
N LEU A 440 -12.59 3.55 -3.42
CA LEU A 440 -11.45 2.63 -3.60
C LEU A 440 -11.41 2.01 -5.01
N LEU A 441 -12.57 1.68 -5.59
CA LEU A 441 -12.64 1.13 -6.95
C LEU A 441 -12.44 2.21 -8.03
N ASP A 442 -12.73 3.48 -7.74
CA ASP A 442 -12.38 4.64 -8.57
C ASP A 442 -10.87 4.94 -8.55
N GLU A 443 -10.23 4.87 -7.39
CA GLU A 443 -8.78 4.97 -7.27
C GLU A 443 -8.08 3.80 -7.96
N ALA A 444 -8.59 2.57 -7.81
CA ALA A 444 -8.06 1.39 -8.48
C ALA A 444 -8.12 1.54 -10.01
N ASN A 445 -9.24 2.03 -10.56
CA ASN A 445 -9.39 2.34 -11.99
C ASN A 445 -8.38 3.38 -12.46
N SER A 446 -8.16 4.43 -11.68
CA SER A 446 -7.23 5.52 -12.00
C SER A 446 -5.80 5.00 -12.06
N ALA A 447 -5.37 4.20 -11.07
CA ALA A 447 -4.06 3.56 -11.05
C ALA A 447 -3.88 2.56 -12.22
N ALA A 448 -4.90 1.77 -12.56
CA ALA A 448 -4.84 0.85 -13.71
C ALA A 448 -4.65 1.61 -15.04
N ARG A 449 -5.32 2.75 -15.22
CA ARG A 449 -5.16 3.61 -16.40
C ARG A 449 -3.78 4.24 -16.47
N LEU A 450 -3.21 4.68 -15.34
CA LEU A 450 -1.83 5.17 -15.30
C LEU A 450 -0.83 4.05 -15.63
N ALA A 451 -1.09 2.81 -15.19
CA ALA A 451 -0.28 1.66 -15.56
C ALA A 451 -0.28 1.41 -17.08
N GLN A 452 -1.46 1.49 -17.71
CA GLN A 452 -1.61 1.34 -19.16
C GLN A 452 -0.94 2.49 -19.93
N GLN A 453 -1.09 3.73 -19.45
CA GLN A 453 -0.45 4.90 -20.06
C GLN A 453 1.08 4.81 -19.98
N SER A 454 1.61 4.30 -18.87
CA SER A 454 3.05 4.14 -18.64
C SER A 454 3.65 3.03 -19.51
N ASP A 455 2.91 1.95 -19.77
CA ASP A 455 3.29 0.90 -20.72
C ASP A 455 2.05 0.30 -21.39
N PRO A 456 1.74 0.71 -22.64
CA PRO A 456 0.60 0.19 -23.39
C PRO A 456 0.66 -1.29 -23.72
N ASN A 457 1.80 -1.96 -23.51
CA ASN A 457 2.00 -3.39 -23.72
C ASN A 457 2.16 -4.15 -22.39
N SER A 458 1.66 -3.58 -21.29
CA SER A 458 1.67 -4.19 -19.96
C SER A 458 0.44 -5.09 -19.77
N GLY A 459 0.64 -6.41 -19.86
CA GLY A 459 -0.42 -7.39 -19.57
C GLY A 459 -1.00 -7.22 -18.15
N ARG A 460 -0.17 -6.80 -17.18
CA ARG A 460 -0.63 -6.50 -15.81
C ARG A 460 -1.56 -5.29 -15.77
N ALA A 461 -1.29 -4.24 -16.55
CA ALA A 461 -2.19 -3.09 -16.61
C ALA A 461 -3.57 -3.48 -17.13
N TYR A 462 -3.63 -4.27 -18.21
CA TYR A 462 -4.90 -4.77 -18.75
C TYR A 462 -5.60 -5.72 -17.79
N ARG A 463 -4.88 -6.57 -17.05
CA ARG A 463 -5.46 -7.39 -15.98
C ARG A 463 -6.18 -6.55 -14.93
N GLU A 464 -5.57 -5.46 -14.47
CA GLU A 464 -6.19 -4.56 -13.49
C GLU A 464 -7.39 -3.79 -14.08
N LEU A 465 -7.32 -3.37 -15.34
CA LEU A 465 -8.47 -2.78 -16.05
C LEU A 465 -9.63 -3.76 -16.19
N GLY A 466 -9.34 -5.02 -16.52
CA GLY A 466 -10.31 -6.10 -16.62
C GLY A 466 -10.99 -6.38 -15.28
N PHE A 467 -10.22 -6.44 -14.20
CA PHE A 467 -10.71 -6.59 -12.82
C PHE A 467 -11.67 -5.44 -12.46
N VAL A 468 -11.25 -4.18 -12.65
CA VAL A 468 -12.08 -3.02 -12.35
C VAL A 468 -13.35 -2.99 -13.19
N ALA A 469 -13.27 -3.33 -14.49
CA ALA A 469 -14.41 -3.37 -15.38
C ALA A 469 -15.43 -4.44 -14.97
N LEU A 470 -14.96 -5.63 -14.54
CA LEU A 470 -15.81 -6.71 -14.02
C LEU A 470 -16.65 -6.22 -12.84
N TYR A 471 -16.01 -5.66 -11.83
CA TYR A 471 -16.69 -5.20 -10.61
C TYR A 471 -17.51 -3.91 -10.81
N ARG A 472 -17.37 -3.25 -11.96
CA ARG A 472 -18.31 -2.21 -12.44
C ARG A 472 -19.40 -2.74 -13.37
N ARG A 473 -19.51 -4.07 -13.51
CA ARG A 473 -20.46 -4.75 -14.39
C ARG A 473 -20.34 -4.35 -15.87
N ARG A 474 -19.15 -3.93 -16.30
CA ARG A 474 -18.80 -3.66 -17.70
C ARG A 474 -18.20 -4.92 -18.31
N PHE A 475 -19.03 -5.92 -18.50
CA PHE A 475 -18.62 -7.29 -18.83
C PHE A 475 -17.84 -7.40 -20.14
N ASP A 476 -18.32 -6.81 -21.23
CA ASP A 476 -17.63 -6.88 -22.53
C ASP A 476 -16.25 -6.23 -22.45
N GLU A 477 -16.16 -5.06 -21.81
CA GLU A 477 -14.89 -4.36 -21.58
C GLU A 477 -13.94 -5.21 -20.70
N SER A 478 -14.47 -5.88 -19.67
CA SER A 478 -13.69 -6.75 -18.79
C SER A 478 -13.06 -7.90 -19.56
N LEU A 479 -13.86 -8.64 -20.34
CA LEU A 479 -13.39 -9.77 -21.13
C LEU A 479 -12.39 -9.32 -22.20
N GLU A 480 -12.61 -8.17 -22.85
CA GLU A 480 -11.66 -7.61 -23.82
C GLU A 480 -10.31 -7.29 -23.17
N HIS A 481 -10.29 -6.61 -22.02
CA HIS A 481 -9.06 -6.32 -21.29
C HIS A 481 -8.35 -7.59 -20.82
N PHE A 482 -9.07 -8.59 -20.30
CA PHE A 482 -8.45 -9.86 -19.90
C PHE A 482 -7.91 -10.64 -21.09
N GLN A 483 -8.58 -10.62 -22.24
CA GLN A 483 -8.07 -11.22 -23.47
C GLN A 483 -6.78 -10.52 -23.91
N GLN A 484 -6.73 -9.18 -23.91
CA GLN A 484 -5.52 -8.42 -24.21
C GLN A 484 -4.39 -8.72 -23.22
N ALA A 485 -4.70 -8.85 -21.93
CA ALA A 485 -3.75 -9.23 -20.89
C ALA A 485 -3.15 -10.63 -21.17
N GLN A 486 -3.98 -11.60 -21.55
CA GLN A 486 -3.56 -12.94 -21.92
C GLN A 486 -2.75 -12.95 -23.22
N ASP A 487 -3.13 -12.18 -24.24
CA ASP A 487 -2.41 -12.12 -25.51
C ASP A 487 -0.99 -11.55 -25.34
N LEU A 488 -0.85 -10.55 -24.46
CA LEU A 488 0.46 -9.98 -24.10
C LEU A 488 1.30 -10.97 -23.29
N ASN A 489 0.68 -11.62 -22.29
CA ASN A 489 1.33 -12.50 -21.33
C ASN A 489 0.58 -13.84 -21.18
N PRO A 490 0.69 -14.76 -22.17
CA PRO A 490 -0.14 -15.98 -22.23
C PRO A 490 0.16 -17.01 -21.14
N ASN A 491 1.27 -16.84 -20.42
CA ASN A 491 1.73 -17.76 -19.40
C ASN A 491 1.82 -17.10 -18.00
N ASP A 492 1.17 -15.96 -17.79
CA ASP A 492 1.07 -15.34 -16.48
C ASP A 492 -0.11 -15.96 -15.70
N ALA A 493 0.20 -16.69 -14.63
CA ALA A 493 -0.79 -17.43 -13.86
C ALA A 493 -1.86 -16.51 -13.26
N ASP A 494 -1.47 -15.30 -12.83
CA ASP A 494 -2.37 -14.35 -12.16
C ASP A 494 -3.38 -13.74 -13.14
N ILE A 495 -2.96 -13.55 -14.41
CA ILE A 495 -3.86 -13.16 -15.49
C ILE A 495 -4.87 -14.27 -15.77
N LEU A 496 -4.41 -15.52 -15.88
CA LEU A 496 -5.31 -16.65 -16.16
C LEU A 496 -6.32 -16.89 -15.04
N ALA A 497 -5.92 -16.74 -13.77
CA ALA A 497 -6.80 -16.93 -12.62
C ALA A 497 -7.89 -15.85 -12.52
N ASP A 498 -7.56 -14.60 -12.80
CA ASP A 498 -8.53 -13.50 -12.81
C ASP A 498 -9.43 -13.55 -14.05
N PHE A 499 -8.89 -13.95 -15.21
CA PHE A 499 -9.71 -14.12 -16.40
C PHE A 499 -10.71 -15.26 -16.22
N ALA A 500 -10.32 -16.33 -15.53
CA ALA A 500 -11.24 -17.40 -15.14
C ALA A 500 -12.39 -16.88 -14.27
N ASP A 501 -12.11 -15.98 -13.32
CA ASP A 501 -13.13 -15.33 -12.47
C ASP A 501 -14.12 -14.52 -13.32
N ALA A 502 -13.60 -13.68 -14.22
CA ALA A 502 -14.43 -12.88 -15.12
C ALA A 502 -15.32 -13.73 -16.04
N LEU A 503 -14.79 -14.82 -16.61
CA LEU A 503 -15.55 -15.77 -17.42
C LEU A 503 -16.61 -16.50 -16.59
N SER A 504 -16.32 -16.81 -15.33
CA SER A 504 -17.31 -17.40 -14.42
C SER A 504 -18.49 -16.47 -14.19
N HIS A 505 -18.23 -15.18 -13.98
CA HIS A 505 -19.28 -14.17 -13.82
C HIS A 505 -20.03 -13.87 -15.13
N ASP A 506 -19.39 -14.05 -16.29
CA ASP A 506 -20.03 -13.98 -17.60
C ASP A 506 -20.96 -15.18 -17.89
N GLY A 507 -20.63 -16.35 -17.34
CA GLY A 507 -21.35 -17.61 -17.50
C GLY A 507 -20.63 -18.67 -18.35
N ASP A 508 -19.43 -18.40 -18.84
CA ASP A 508 -18.61 -19.37 -19.56
C ASP A 508 -17.77 -20.22 -18.57
N PHE A 509 -18.48 -21.07 -17.82
CA PHE A 509 -17.89 -21.84 -16.73
C PHE A 509 -16.85 -22.88 -17.19
N ASP A 510 -17.02 -23.43 -18.39
CA ASP A 510 -16.11 -24.45 -18.92
C ASP A 510 -14.76 -23.83 -19.30
N ARG A 511 -14.76 -22.67 -19.96
CA ARG A 511 -13.54 -21.92 -20.24
C ARG A 511 -12.91 -21.38 -18.96
N ALA A 512 -13.71 -20.91 -18.00
CA ALA A 512 -13.24 -20.49 -16.68
C ALA A 512 -12.46 -21.61 -15.97
N LEU A 513 -13.01 -22.83 -15.96
CA LEU A 513 -12.35 -23.99 -15.34
C LEU A 513 -11.06 -24.40 -16.07
N GLU A 514 -11.02 -24.30 -17.40
CA GLU A 514 -9.81 -24.54 -18.19
C GLU A 514 -8.69 -23.57 -17.80
N LEU A 515 -8.98 -22.26 -17.78
CA LEU A 515 -8.00 -21.24 -17.43
C LEU A 515 -7.55 -21.34 -15.97
N SER A 516 -8.48 -21.60 -15.04
CA SER A 516 -8.14 -21.82 -13.63
C SER A 516 -7.17 -22.99 -13.46
N ARG A 517 -7.42 -24.14 -14.11
CA ARG A 517 -6.48 -25.29 -14.09
C ARG A 517 -5.12 -24.94 -14.69
N ALA A 518 -5.09 -24.15 -15.75
CA ALA A 518 -3.84 -23.67 -16.34
C ALA A 518 -3.06 -22.78 -15.37
N ALA A 519 -3.75 -21.90 -14.63
CA ALA A 519 -3.15 -21.04 -13.60
C ALA A 519 -2.52 -21.86 -12.47
N PHE A 520 -3.23 -22.85 -11.91
CA PHE A 520 -2.68 -23.76 -10.88
C PHE A 520 -1.47 -24.58 -11.38
N LYS A 521 -1.45 -24.95 -12.66
CA LYS A 521 -0.30 -25.67 -13.25
C LYS A 521 0.93 -24.76 -13.35
N LEU A 522 0.74 -23.45 -13.54
CA LEU A 522 1.80 -22.46 -13.65
C LEU A 522 2.29 -21.99 -12.28
N ASN A 523 1.39 -21.89 -11.30
CA ASN A 523 1.72 -21.53 -9.92
C ASN A 523 1.23 -22.60 -8.94
N PRO A 524 2.08 -23.60 -8.61
CA PRO A 524 1.73 -24.67 -7.66
C PRO A 524 1.62 -24.22 -6.20
N LEU A 525 2.07 -23.00 -5.86
CA LEU A 525 1.93 -22.38 -4.54
C LEU A 525 1.14 -21.06 -4.66
N PRO A 526 -0.12 -21.12 -5.11
CA PRO A 526 -0.87 -19.93 -5.45
C PRO A 526 -1.37 -19.19 -4.20
N PRO A 527 -1.64 -17.88 -4.34
CA PRO A 527 -2.30 -17.09 -3.30
C PRO A 527 -3.75 -17.56 -3.08
N ASP A 528 -4.32 -17.21 -1.91
CA ASP A 528 -5.64 -17.67 -1.48
C ASP A 528 -6.75 -17.36 -2.49
N TYR A 529 -6.68 -16.25 -3.22
CA TYR A 529 -7.70 -15.85 -4.19
C TYR A 529 -7.86 -16.82 -5.38
N TYR A 530 -6.84 -17.61 -5.74
CA TYR A 530 -7.00 -18.65 -6.78
C TYR A 530 -8.03 -19.70 -6.35
N TYR A 531 -7.97 -20.07 -5.08
CA TYR A 531 -8.91 -21.02 -4.48
C TYR A 531 -10.31 -20.40 -4.36
N TRP A 532 -10.42 -19.08 -4.15
CA TRP A 532 -11.70 -18.37 -4.13
C TRP A 532 -12.36 -18.46 -5.51
N ASN A 533 -11.63 -18.11 -6.56
CA ASN A 533 -12.12 -18.15 -7.93
C ASN A 533 -12.53 -19.59 -8.33
N LEU A 534 -11.70 -20.58 -8.02
CA LEU A 534 -12.02 -21.99 -8.30
C LEU A 534 -13.25 -22.48 -7.52
N GLY A 535 -13.37 -22.11 -6.25
CA GLY A 535 -14.54 -22.41 -5.44
C GLY A 535 -15.81 -21.77 -6.02
N GLY A 536 -15.73 -20.52 -6.46
CA GLY A 536 -16.80 -19.80 -7.14
C GLY A 536 -17.23 -20.51 -8.43
N ILE A 537 -16.28 -20.87 -9.30
CA ILE A 537 -16.54 -21.60 -10.55
C ILE A 537 -17.28 -22.92 -10.26
N HIS A 538 -16.82 -23.70 -9.28
CA HIS A 538 -17.49 -24.96 -8.91
C HIS A 538 -18.89 -24.73 -8.32
N PHE A 539 -19.06 -23.67 -7.51
CA PHE A 539 -20.36 -23.32 -6.96
C PHE A 539 -21.38 -22.96 -8.06
N MET A 540 -20.95 -22.16 -9.04
CA MET A 540 -21.79 -21.73 -10.17
C MET A 540 -22.18 -22.90 -11.09
N ARG A 541 -21.33 -23.93 -11.16
CA ARG A 541 -21.63 -25.21 -11.85
C ARG A 541 -22.46 -26.18 -11.01
N GLU A 542 -22.96 -25.75 -9.85
CA GLU A 542 -23.69 -26.56 -8.86
C GLU A 542 -22.89 -27.76 -8.31
N GLU A 543 -21.57 -27.73 -8.42
CA GLU A 543 -20.65 -28.75 -7.93
C GLU A 543 -20.23 -28.44 -6.48
N TYR A 544 -21.19 -28.30 -5.56
CA TYR A 544 -20.96 -27.78 -4.20
C TYR A 544 -19.90 -28.54 -3.39
N GLY A 545 -19.81 -29.87 -3.56
CA GLY A 545 -18.75 -30.67 -2.93
C GLY A 545 -17.35 -30.27 -3.39
N LYS A 546 -17.16 -30.05 -4.70
CA LYS A 546 -15.89 -29.56 -5.26
C LYS A 546 -15.60 -28.11 -4.86
N ALA A 547 -16.65 -27.28 -4.71
CA ALA A 547 -16.49 -25.93 -4.21
C ALA A 547 -15.91 -25.92 -2.79
N ILE A 548 -16.42 -26.79 -1.90
CA ILE A 548 -15.89 -26.97 -0.54
C ILE A 548 -14.44 -27.45 -0.58
N GLU A 549 -14.14 -28.48 -1.37
CA GLU A 549 -12.77 -29.02 -1.53
C GLU A 549 -11.79 -27.95 -2.03
N ALA A 550 -12.20 -27.14 -3.01
CA ALA A 550 -11.38 -26.07 -3.56
C ALA A 550 -11.08 -24.96 -2.55
N LEU A 551 -11.99 -24.67 -1.62
CA LEU A 551 -11.84 -23.62 -0.59
C LEU A 551 -11.14 -24.12 0.67
N GLU A 552 -10.88 -25.43 0.80
CA GLU A 552 -10.25 -26.02 1.98
C GLU A 552 -8.81 -25.51 2.24
N PRO A 553 -7.95 -25.30 1.23
CA PRO A 553 -6.60 -24.80 1.44
C PRO A 553 -6.51 -23.31 1.87
N VAL A 554 -7.60 -22.55 1.76
CA VAL A 554 -7.62 -21.11 2.08
C VAL A 554 -7.33 -20.88 3.56
N LYS A 555 -6.35 -20.03 3.87
CA LYS A 555 -5.92 -19.76 5.24
C LYS A 555 -6.92 -18.87 5.96
N THR A 556 -7.39 -17.82 5.28
CA THR A 556 -8.32 -16.84 5.85
C THR A 556 -9.76 -17.26 5.62
N LYS A 557 -10.26 -18.19 6.45
CA LYS A 557 -11.63 -18.74 6.33
C LYS A 557 -12.75 -17.68 6.43
N GLN A 558 -12.49 -16.55 7.08
CA GLN A 558 -13.44 -15.43 7.16
C GLN A 558 -13.78 -14.86 5.77
N ALA A 559 -12.79 -14.75 4.88
CA ALA A 559 -12.97 -14.21 3.53
C ALA A 559 -13.86 -15.10 2.65
N THR A 560 -13.83 -16.42 2.89
CA THR A 560 -14.60 -17.43 2.13
C THR A 560 -15.85 -17.91 2.87
N ALA A 561 -16.12 -17.40 4.07
CA ALA A 561 -17.19 -17.89 4.94
C ALA A 561 -18.57 -17.83 4.28
N ARG A 562 -18.85 -16.81 3.46
CA ARG A 562 -20.11 -16.70 2.71
C ARG A 562 -20.27 -17.87 1.73
N LEU A 563 -19.27 -18.09 0.89
CA LEU A 563 -19.30 -19.14 -0.12
C LEU A 563 -19.28 -20.53 0.50
N LEU A 564 -18.53 -20.74 1.60
CA LEU A 564 -18.52 -21.99 2.37
C LEU A 564 -19.87 -22.25 3.04
N ALA A 565 -20.49 -21.25 3.65
CA ALA A 565 -21.82 -21.37 4.25
C ALA A 565 -22.85 -21.82 3.22
N ALA A 566 -22.89 -21.14 2.07
CA ALA A 566 -23.79 -21.49 0.97
C ALA A 566 -23.49 -22.87 0.38
N SER A 567 -22.22 -23.20 0.13
CA SER A 567 -21.82 -24.49 -0.43
C SER A 567 -22.20 -25.65 0.48
N HIS A 568 -21.94 -25.54 1.80
CA HIS A 568 -22.33 -26.56 2.77
C HIS A 568 -23.85 -26.70 2.86
N ALA A 569 -24.60 -25.60 2.85
CA ALA A 569 -26.06 -25.63 2.89
C ALA A 569 -26.65 -26.30 1.66
N MET A 570 -26.14 -25.95 0.47
CA MET A 570 -26.59 -26.54 -0.80
C MET A 570 -26.16 -28.01 -0.95
N ALA A 571 -25.05 -28.42 -0.30
CA ALA A 571 -24.65 -29.82 -0.17
C ALA A 571 -25.42 -30.61 0.92
N GLY A 572 -26.28 -29.94 1.71
CA GLY A 572 -27.09 -30.56 2.76
C GLY A 572 -26.44 -30.66 4.15
N ASP A 573 -25.24 -30.12 4.36
CA ASP A 573 -24.55 -30.07 5.66
C ASP A 573 -24.92 -28.78 6.42
N THR A 574 -26.13 -28.76 6.96
CA THR A 574 -26.69 -27.58 7.67
C THR A 574 -25.92 -27.22 8.93
N GLY A 575 -25.26 -28.19 9.58
CA GLY A 575 -24.45 -27.96 10.78
C GLY A 575 -23.19 -27.14 10.47
N LYS A 576 -22.42 -27.54 9.45
CA LYS A 576 -21.26 -26.75 9.02
C LYS A 576 -21.67 -25.43 8.38
N ALA A 577 -22.76 -25.41 7.61
CA ALA A 577 -23.29 -24.18 7.03
C ALA A 577 -23.57 -23.11 8.09
N GLY A 578 -24.26 -23.48 9.18
CA GLY A 578 -24.55 -22.59 10.31
C GLY A 578 -23.30 -22.07 11.03
N ASN A 579 -22.24 -22.88 11.12
CA ASN A 579 -20.97 -22.43 11.69
C ASN A 579 -20.33 -21.32 10.86
N TYR A 580 -20.30 -21.46 9.53
CA TYR A 580 -19.78 -20.43 8.64
C TYR A 580 -20.70 -19.20 8.57
N ALA A 581 -22.02 -19.39 8.62
CA ALA A 581 -22.97 -18.27 8.73
C ALA A 581 -22.71 -17.41 9.97
N ARG A 582 -22.43 -18.03 11.12
CA ARG A 582 -22.05 -17.30 12.34
C ARG A 582 -20.76 -16.50 12.14
N VAL A 583 -19.75 -17.04 11.46
CA VAL A 583 -18.53 -16.29 11.12
C VAL A 583 -18.85 -15.07 10.25
N VAL A 584 -19.80 -15.17 9.32
CA VAL A 584 -20.23 -14.01 8.52
C VAL A 584 -20.84 -12.92 9.41
N LEU A 585 -21.77 -13.26 10.31
CA LEU A 585 -22.44 -12.29 11.19
C LEU A 585 -21.51 -11.71 12.27
N GLU A 586 -20.51 -12.46 12.73
CA GLU A 586 -19.47 -11.96 13.64
C GLU A 586 -18.63 -10.84 13.00
N ASN A 587 -18.40 -10.90 11.67
CA ASN A 587 -17.62 -9.90 10.94
C ASN A 587 -18.49 -8.80 10.30
N PHE A 588 -19.75 -9.10 10.00
CA PHE A 588 -20.70 -8.20 9.35
C PHE A 588 -22.08 -8.33 10.02
N PRO A 589 -22.31 -7.67 11.18
CA PRO A 589 -23.53 -7.84 11.98
C PRO A 589 -24.82 -7.48 11.24
N ASP A 590 -24.76 -6.53 10.32
CA ASP A 590 -25.90 -6.05 9.53
C ASP A 590 -26.05 -6.77 8.17
N PHE A 591 -25.31 -7.86 7.95
CA PHE A 591 -25.30 -8.58 6.67
C PHE A 591 -26.65 -9.21 6.34
N ARG A 592 -27.12 -9.00 5.09
CA ARG A 592 -28.30 -9.67 4.55
C ARG A 592 -27.93 -10.50 3.32
N SER A 593 -28.49 -11.69 3.21
CA SER A 593 -28.31 -12.60 2.06
C SER A 593 -28.65 -11.91 0.73
N GLU A 594 -29.65 -11.03 0.73
CA GLU A 594 -30.08 -10.25 -0.43
C GLU A 594 -29.05 -9.20 -0.89
N ASP A 595 -28.16 -8.75 0.00
CA ASP A 595 -27.13 -7.75 -0.33
C ASP A 595 -26.18 -8.26 -1.41
N ILE A 596 -26.05 -9.59 -1.53
CA ILE A 596 -25.24 -10.32 -2.52
C ILE A 596 -25.49 -9.80 -3.95
N ARG A 597 -26.74 -9.44 -4.30
CA ARG A 597 -27.08 -8.93 -5.64
C ARG A 597 -26.37 -7.63 -5.98
N HIS A 598 -25.94 -6.85 -4.99
CA HIS A 598 -25.26 -5.59 -5.22
C HIS A 598 -23.79 -5.80 -5.55
N PHE A 599 -23.13 -6.74 -4.87
CA PHE A 599 -21.67 -6.85 -4.90
C PHE A 599 -21.12 -8.02 -5.71
N VAL A 600 -21.89 -9.09 -5.96
CA VAL A 600 -21.47 -10.16 -6.88
C VAL A 600 -21.75 -9.71 -8.31
N PRO A 601 -20.73 -9.59 -9.18
CA PRO A 601 -20.87 -9.02 -10.51
C PRO A 601 -21.31 -10.07 -11.53
N ASP A 602 -22.35 -10.85 -11.27
CA ASP A 602 -22.84 -11.79 -12.30
C ASP A 602 -23.52 -11.04 -13.45
N ARG A 603 -23.23 -11.46 -14.70
CA ARG A 603 -23.87 -10.92 -15.91
C ARG A 603 -25.35 -11.26 -15.94
N ASP A 604 -25.68 -12.53 -15.69
CA ASP A 604 -27.05 -12.98 -15.50
C ASP A 604 -27.37 -13.02 -13.99
N PRO A 605 -28.31 -12.19 -13.50
CA PRO A 605 -28.73 -12.22 -12.10
C PRO A 605 -29.22 -13.60 -11.62
N ALA A 606 -29.67 -14.47 -12.53
CA ALA A 606 -30.09 -15.82 -12.19
C ALA A 606 -28.95 -16.66 -11.59
N TYR A 607 -27.69 -16.38 -11.96
CA TYR A 607 -26.55 -17.09 -11.41
C TYR A 607 -26.26 -16.75 -9.95
N THR A 608 -26.73 -15.60 -9.47
CA THR A 608 -26.56 -15.19 -8.08
C THR A 608 -27.56 -15.88 -7.13
N GLU A 609 -28.72 -16.32 -7.63
CA GLU A 609 -29.82 -16.86 -6.82
C GLU A 609 -29.46 -18.13 -6.02
N PRO A 610 -28.70 -19.11 -6.56
CA PRO A 610 -28.23 -20.26 -5.78
C PRO A 610 -27.38 -19.86 -4.56
N LEU A 611 -26.57 -18.80 -4.68
CA LEU A 611 -25.75 -18.29 -3.58
C LEU A 611 -26.63 -17.70 -2.48
N ILE A 612 -27.61 -16.86 -2.84
CA ILE A 612 -28.56 -16.26 -1.91
C ILE A 612 -29.35 -17.34 -1.18
N LYS A 613 -29.91 -18.30 -1.92
CA LYS A 613 -30.64 -19.44 -1.37
C LYS A 613 -29.77 -20.26 -0.41
N GLY A 614 -28.52 -20.53 -0.79
CA GLY A 614 -27.57 -21.24 0.06
C GLY A 614 -27.29 -20.51 1.38
N LEU A 615 -27.13 -19.19 1.34
CA LEU A 615 -26.92 -18.36 2.55
C LEU A 615 -28.16 -18.36 3.46
N GLN A 616 -29.36 -18.27 2.89
CA GLN A 616 -30.63 -18.36 3.64
C GLN A 616 -30.79 -19.73 4.31
N LEU A 617 -30.47 -20.81 3.59
CA LEU A 617 -30.46 -22.18 4.14
C LEU A 617 -29.39 -22.37 5.23
N ALA A 618 -28.29 -21.61 5.18
CA ALA A 618 -27.27 -21.57 6.22
C ALA A 618 -27.70 -20.77 7.47
N GLY A 619 -28.84 -20.08 7.42
CA GLY A 619 -29.39 -19.30 8.53
C GLY A 619 -29.01 -17.81 8.52
N LEU A 620 -28.55 -17.27 7.37
CA LEU A 620 -28.32 -15.83 7.21
C LEU A 620 -29.63 -15.11 6.80
N PRO A 621 -29.89 -13.90 7.32
CA PRO A 621 -31.16 -13.19 7.15
C PRO A 621 -31.39 -12.56 5.78
#